data_AF-A0A8D2JNG8-F1
#
_entry.id   AF-A0A8D2JNG8-F1
#
_cell.length_a   1.000
_cell.length_b   1.000
_cell.length_c   1.000
_cell.angle_alpha   90.00
_cell.angle_beta   90.00
_cell.angle_gamma   90.00
#
_symmetry.space_group_name_H-M   'P 1'
#
loop_
_entity.id
_entity.type
_entity.pdbx_description
1 polymer ?
#
loop_
_entity_poly.entity_id
_entity_poly.type
_entity_poly.pdbx_seq_one_letter_code
_entity_poly.pdbx_strand_id
1 'polypeptide(L)'
;MAEYIKSPSATLPSSVPSCRSLSSSEEGPNGHSSLSEGELSRNLQESVKHRILYLSEQLKVEKASRDENTVSYLKLVSKADRHQAPHIRQAFEKVNQRTSATIAQIERRLRQCHQQLQELEEDCRSKGSVLKVESSLDNCEQPSAKASVSKSPRLGEEDVLSSNLPDVTTSFTLESHFLDLQQGNFSETKHVSQKRKLLLQKVEEELTEIKKFHIDLQVSYQGLKERYLTDLQVSLESLQEEKCRQASIEEQVNDHLQGHLDAIYQLKQNLACTEEKMSYLSYERAKEIWEIMETFKSRISKLETLQRVTQVEMMTNLRSRPQEFLFRFVSLLLTLVTALLVFVSTVCSCPLPLIHSRLRTFTAFMLLLLGALAWQKWHTIATIDWQAWVPSKWRLDSKNSKPLVDGP
;
A
#
# COMPACT_ATOMS: atom_id res chain seq x y z
N MET A 1 -12.91 -31.30 -16.01
CA MET A 1 -13.94 -30.74 -15.13
C MET A 1 -13.21 -29.83 -14.16
N ALA A 2 -13.09 -28.54 -14.48
CA ALA A 2 -12.26 -27.59 -13.75
C ALA A 2 -13.14 -26.73 -12.84
N GLU A 3 -12.86 -26.76 -11.54
CA GLU A 3 -13.56 -25.98 -10.53
C GLU A 3 -13.30 -24.49 -10.72
N TYR A 4 -14.40 -23.77 -10.89
CA TYR A 4 -14.47 -22.32 -10.96
C TYR A 4 -14.40 -21.76 -9.53
N ILE A 5 -13.19 -21.43 -9.06
CA ILE A 5 -13.02 -20.71 -7.78
C ILE A 5 -13.33 -19.24 -8.03
N LYS A 6 -14.58 -18.88 -7.78
CA LYS A 6 -15.08 -17.51 -7.72
C LYS A 6 -14.52 -16.84 -6.46
N SER A 7 -13.47 -16.03 -6.62
CA SER A 7 -12.96 -15.18 -5.55
C SER A 7 -14.06 -14.16 -5.15
N PRO A 8 -14.31 -13.95 -3.84
CA PRO A 8 -15.32 -13.00 -3.41
C PRO A 8 -14.84 -11.58 -3.73
N SER A 9 -15.61 -10.87 -4.55
CA SER A 9 -15.45 -9.45 -4.76
C SER A 9 -15.79 -8.74 -3.45
N ALA A 10 -14.76 -8.22 -2.75
CA ALA A 10 -14.96 -7.29 -1.65
C ALA A 10 -15.45 -5.96 -2.23
N THR A 11 -16.77 -5.77 -2.25
CA THR A 11 -17.39 -4.46 -2.41
C THR A 11 -17.04 -3.65 -1.15
N LEU A 12 -16.02 -2.80 -1.25
CA LEU A 12 -15.71 -1.82 -0.22
C LEU A 12 -16.79 -0.72 -0.24
N PRO A 13 -17.37 -0.34 0.91
CA PRO A 13 -18.37 0.71 0.96
C PRO A 13 -17.71 2.08 0.74
N SER A 14 -18.17 2.80 -0.28
CA SER A 14 -17.84 4.21 -0.50
C SER A 14 -18.66 5.08 0.46
N SER A 15 -18.21 5.26 1.69
CA SER A 15 -18.74 6.29 2.59
C SER A 15 -17.74 7.42 2.69
N VAL A 16 -17.79 8.33 1.73
CA VAL A 16 -17.22 9.68 1.85
C VAL A 16 -18.20 10.50 2.67
N PRO A 17 -17.84 11.08 3.82
CA PRO A 17 -18.65 12.11 4.44
C PRO A 17 -18.47 13.38 3.60
N SER A 18 -19.46 13.64 2.74
CA SER A 18 -19.65 14.94 2.12
C SER A 18 -20.17 15.90 3.19
N CYS A 19 -19.33 16.83 3.66
CA CYS A 19 -19.74 17.89 4.57
C CYS A 19 -20.72 18.82 3.85
N ARG A 20 -22.01 18.54 4.01
CA ARG A 20 -23.11 19.43 3.62
C ARG A 20 -23.38 20.37 4.78
N SER A 21 -23.10 21.64 4.57
CA SER A 21 -23.43 22.73 5.48
C SER A 21 -24.93 22.75 5.77
N LEU A 22 -25.31 22.67 7.05
CA LEU A 22 -26.57 23.23 7.55
C LEU A 22 -26.34 23.80 8.96
N SER A 23 -26.91 24.99 9.12
CA SER A 23 -26.84 25.93 10.24
C SER A 23 -28.10 25.82 11.12
N SER A 24 -28.11 26.61 12.20
CA SER A 24 -29.16 26.86 13.23
C SER A 24 -29.17 25.88 14.41
N SER A 25 -29.33 26.27 15.69
CA SER A 25 -29.41 27.55 16.45
C SER A 25 -29.51 27.11 17.94
N GLU A 26 -28.88 27.72 18.95
CA GLU A 26 -29.32 28.87 19.76
C GLU A 26 -28.33 29.04 20.95
N GLU A 27 -28.07 30.29 21.34
CA GLU A 27 -27.66 30.86 22.64
C GLU A 27 -26.80 30.11 23.70
N GLY A 28 -25.63 30.68 24.04
CA GLY A 28 -24.95 30.52 25.34
C GLY A 28 -23.44 30.85 25.32
N PRO A 29 -22.86 31.58 26.30
CA PRO A 29 -21.86 32.62 26.04
C PRO A 29 -20.38 32.18 26.14
N ASN A 30 -19.54 32.89 25.39
CA ASN A 30 -18.10 33.10 25.58
C ASN A 30 -17.21 31.88 25.85
N GLY A 31 -16.66 31.36 24.75
CA GLY A 31 -15.36 30.71 24.73
C GLY A 31 -14.69 31.02 23.41
N HIS A 32 -13.86 32.07 23.37
CA HIS A 32 -13.01 32.38 22.21
C HIS A 32 -12.05 31.20 21.97
N SER A 33 -12.47 30.25 21.14
CA SER A 33 -11.61 29.25 20.53
C SER A 33 -11.20 29.76 19.15
N SER A 34 -10.46 30.88 19.14
CA SER A 34 -9.63 31.23 18.01
C SER A 34 -8.45 30.26 18.02
N LEU A 35 -8.70 29.04 17.55
CA LEU A 35 -7.69 28.06 17.19
C LEU A 35 -6.74 28.80 16.24
N SER A 36 -5.53 29.08 16.71
CA SER A 36 -4.60 29.98 16.02
C SER A 36 -4.47 29.52 14.57
N GLU A 37 -4.48 30.46 13.62
CA GLU A 37 -4.35 30.16 12.18
C GLU A 37 -3.13 29.26 11.89
N GLY A 38 -2.08 29.36 12.71
CA GLY A 38 -0.90 28.50 12.68
C GLY A 38 -1.12 27.05 13.16
N GLU A 39 -2.12 26.79 13.98
CA GLU A 39 -2.47 25.44 14.43
C GLU A 39 -3.35 24.72 13.40
N LEU A 40 -4.25 25.46 12.73
CA LEU A 40 -5.02 24.94 11.59
C LEU A 40 -4.10 24.55 10.42
N SER A 41 -3.10 25.38 10.09
CA SER A 41 -2.15 25.11 9.00
C SER A 41 -1.25 23.90 9.30
N ARG A 42 -0.79 23.75 10.55
CA ARG A 42 -0.03 22.56 11.00
C ARG A 42 -0.85 21.27 10.86
N ASN A 43 -2.10 21.28 11.33
CA ASN A 43 -3.00 20.13 11.21
C ASN A 43 -3.28 19.77 9.74
N LEU A 44 -3.45 20.77 8.87
CA LEU A 44 -3.65 20.54 7.44
C LEU A 44 -2.39 19.94 6.78
N GLN A 45 -1.21 20.48 7.09
CA GLN A 45 0.06 19.95 6.60
C GLN A 45 0.27 18.50 7.04
N GLU A 46 -0.04 18.17 8.29
CA GLU A 46 0.03 16.82 8.82
C GLU A 46 -0.96 15.87 8.15
N SER A 47 -2.18 16.32 7.88
CA SER A 47 -3.16 15.57 7.10
C SER A 47 -2.68 15.23 5.69
N VAL A 48 -2.06 16.20 4.99
CA VAL A 48 -1.47 15.99 3.66
C VAL A 48 -0.29 15.03 3.71
N LYS A 49 0.60 15.15 4.71
CA LYS A 49 1.72 14.21 4.94
C LYS A 49 1.24 12.79 5.17
N HIS A 50 0.23 12.60 6.02
CA HIS A 50 -0.38 11.29 6.25
C HIS A 50 -0.99 10.72 4.96
N ARG A 51 -1.64 11.57 4.14
CA ARG A 51 -2.20 11.16 2.84
C ARG A 51 -1.13 10.70 1.86
N ILE A 52 0.02 11.37 1.83
CA ILE A 52 1.18 10.97 1.01
C ILE A 52 1.70 9.60 1.42
N LEU A 53 1.89 9.36 2.72
CA LEU A 53 2.35 8.06 3.24
C LEU A 53 1.38 6.95 2.86
N TYR A 54 0.08 7.18 3.06
CA TYR A 54 -0.96 6.23 2.68
C TYR A 54 -0.94 5.89 1.18
N LEU A 55 -0.91 6.90 0.31
CA LEU A 55 -0.89 6.69 -1.14
C LEU A 55 0.40 6.02 -1.60
N SER A 56 1.53 6.29 -0.94
CA SER A 56 2.82 5.67 -1.23
C SER A 56 2.82 4.18 -0.90
N GLU A 57 2.30 3.79 0.27
CA GLU A 57 2.15 2.37 0.61
C GLU A 57 1.13 1.67 -0.29
N GLN A 58 0.02 2.34 -0.62
CA GLN A 58 -0.95 1.81 -1.59
C GLN A 58 -0.30 1.58 -2.97
N LEU A 59 0.55 2.49 -3.43
CA LEU A 59 1.30 2.36 -4.69
C LEU A 59 2.25 1.16 -4.66
N LYS A 60 2.94 0.96 -3.53
CA LYS A 60 3.87 -0.14 -3.32
C LYS A 60 3.16 -1.49 -3.35
N VAL A 61 2.02 -1.61 -2.66
CA VAL A 61 1.19 -2.82 -2.67
C VAL A 61 0.67 -3.12 -4.08
N GLU A 62 0.16 -2.12 -4.79
CA GLU A 62 -0.38 -2.31 -6.14
C GLU A 62 0.74 -2.72 -7.14
N LYS A 63 1.95 -2.15 -7.01
CA LYS A 63 3.12 -2.56 -7.80
C LYS A 63 3.53 -4.01 -7.49
N ALA A 64 3.60 -4.38 -6.22
CA ALA A 64 3.91 -5.75 -5.81
C ALA A 64 2.86 -6.76 -6.32
N SER A 65 1.57 -6.41 -6.24
CA SER A 65 0.48 -7.25 -6.77
C SER A 65 0.58 -7.43 -8.29
N ARG A 66 0.95 -6.38 -9.04
CA ARG A 66 1.20 -6.47 -10.48
C ARG A 66 2.35 -7.42 -10.80
N ASP A 67 3.43 -7.35 -10.03
CA ASP A 67 4.62 -8.18 -10.24
C ASP A 67 4.31 -9.65 -9.91
N GLU A 68 3.56 -9.92 -8.83
CA GLU A 68 3.08 -11.26 -8.49
C GLU A 68 2.13 -11.84 -9.55
N ASN A 69 1.25 -11.01 -10.12
CA ASN A 69 0.40 -11.40 -11.24
C ASN A 69 1.25 -11.72 -12.49
N THR A 70 2.30 -10.95 -12.75
CA THR A 70 3.24 -11.22 -13.87
C THR A 70 3.93 -12.57 -13.69
N VAL A 71 4.40 -12.88 -12.48
CA VAL A 71 4.98 -14.20 -12.16
C VAL A 71 3.95 -15.32 -12.34
N SER A 72 2.73 -15.11 -11.85
CA SER A 72 1.63 -16.08 -11.98
C SER A 72 1.25 -16.33 -13.44
N TYR A 73 1.21 -15.28 -14.27
CA TYR A 73 0.99 -15.36 -15.71
C TYR A 73 2.07 -16.20 -16.40
N LEU A 74 3.35 -15.94 -16.14
CA LEU A 74 4.45 -16.72 -16.71
C LEU A 74 4.34 -18.21 -16.33
N LYS A 75 3.95 -18.50 -15.09
CA LYS A 75 3.73 -19.87 -14.61
C LYS A 75 2.54 -20.55 -15.28
N LEU A 76 1.46 -19.82 -15.54
CA LEU A 76 0.28 -20.34 -16.24
C LEU A 76 0.57 -20.59 -17.72
N VAL A 77 1.20 -19.63 -18.40
CA VAL A 77 1.55 -19.75 -19.82
C VAL A 77 2.54 -20.88 -20.08
N SER A 78 3.53 -21.07 -19.19
CA SER A 78 4.51 -22.17 -19.32
C SER A 78 3.90 -23.57 -19.18
N LYS A 79 2.72 -23.69 -18.58
CA LYS A 79 1.98 -24.96 -18.43
C LYS A 79 0.79 -25.09 -19.38
N ALA A 80 0.50 -24.06 -20.17
CA ALA A 80 -0.71 -23.98 -20.97
C ALA A 80 -0.51 -24.55 -22.37
N ASP A 81 -1.53 -25.26 -22.85
CA ASP A 81 -1.57 -25.75 -24.23
C ASP A 81 -1.77 -24.60 -25.23
N ARG A 82 -1.45 -24.85 -26.50
CA ARG A 82 -1.50 -23.88 -27.60
C ARG A 82 -2.87 -23.20 -27.78
N HIS A 83 -3.96 -23.85 -27.35
CA HIS A 83 -5.32 -23.33 -27.38
C HIS A 83 -5.69 -22.50 -26.13
N GLN A 84 -5.03 -22.74 -24.98
CA GLN A 84 -5.32 -22.04 -23.71
C GLN A 84 -4.49 -20.75 -23.56
N ALA A 85 -3.29 -20.71 -24.13
CA ALA A 85 -2.38 -19.57 -24.03
C ALA A 85 -2.99 -18.21 -24.48
N PRO A 86 -3.79 -18.11 -25.56
CA PRO A 86 -4.44 -16.85 -25.94
C PRO A 86 -5.43 -16.33 -24.88
N HIS A 87 -6.20 -17.22 -24.26
CA HIS A 87 -7.16 -16.86 -23.22
C HIS A 87 -6.46 -16.38 -21.94
N ILE A 88 -5.37 -17.05 -21.55
CA ILE A 88 -4.55 -16.65 -20.41
C ILE A 88 -3.92 -15.28 -20.65
N ARG A 89 -3.41 -15.03 -21.86
CA ARG A 89 -2.86 -13.73 -22.26
C ARG A 89 -3.92 -12.62 -22.21
N GLN A 90 -5.10 -12.86 -22.76
CA GLN A 90 -6.20 -11.89 -22.73
C GLN A 90 -6.64 -11.56 -21.29
N ALA A 91 -6.71 -12.56 -20.42
CA ALA A 91 -7.02 -12.36 -19.00
C ALA A 91 -5.95 -11.53 -18.30
N PHE A 92 -4.67 -11.86 -18.49
CA PHE A 92 -3.55 -11.09 -17.94
C PHE A 92 -3.56 -9.64 -18.42
N GLU A 93 -3.73 -9.41 -19.72
CA GLU A 93 -3.73 -8.08 -20.31
C GLU A 93 -4.85 -7.21 -19.73
N LYS A 94 -6.04 -7.78 -19.54
CA LYS A 94 -7.16 -7.09 -18.89
C LYS A 94 -6.87 -6.72 -17.44
N VAL A 95 -6.24 -7.61 -16.66
CA VAL A 95 -5.87 -7.31 -15.28
C VAL A 95 -4.75 -6.27 -15.25
N ASN A 96 -3.72 -6.42 -16.09
CA ASN A 96 -2.60 -5.50 -16.17
C ASN A 96 -3.03 -4.09 -16.60
N GLN A 97 -3.99 -3.96 -17.53
CA GLN A 97 -4.58 -2.67 -17.90
C GLN A 97 -5.26 -1.99 -16.71
N ARG A 98 -6.04 -2.74 -15.91
CA ARG A 98 -6.71 -2.21 -14.71
C ARG A 98 -5.69 -1.78 -13.66
N THR A 99 -4.74 -2.64 -13.33
CA THR A 99 -3.68 -2.35 -12.37
C THR A 99 -2.84 -1.16 -12.81
N SER A 100 -2.50 -1.05 -14.10
CA SER A 100 -1.78 0.11 -14.64
C SER A 100 -2.59 1.41 -14.54
N ALA A 101 -3.90 1.36 -14.79
CA ALA A 101 -4.78 2.51 -14.62
C ALA A 101 -4.85 2.95 -13.14
N THR A 102 -4.98 2.00 -12.21
CA THR A 102 -4.97 2.24 -10.77
C THR A 102 -3.65 2.86 -10.31
N ILE A 103 -2.50 2.28 -10.72
CA ILE A 103 -1.16 2.81 -10.43
C ILE A 103 -1.05 4.26 -10.93
N ALA A 104 -1.44 4.53 -12.18
CA ALA A 104 -1.39 5.88 -12.75
C ALA A 104 -2.29 6.86 -11.99
N GLN A 105 -3.44 6.41 -11.48
CA GLN A 105 -4.33 7.24 -10.65
C GLN A 105 -3.70 7.56 -9.29
N ILE A 106 -3.11 6.57 -8.62
CA ILE A 106 -2.42 6.76 -7.34
C ILE A 106 -1.23 7.71 -7.53
N GLU A 107 -0.41 7.53 -8.56
CA GLU A 107 0.72 8.40 -8.87
C GLU A 107 0.29 9.85 -9.16
N ARG A 108 -0.84 10.06 -9.84
CA ARG A 108 -1.39 11.42 -10.03
C ARG A 108 -1.80 12.06 -8.71
N ARG A 109 -2.52 11.33 -7.85
CA ARG A 109 -2.94 11.83 -6.53
C ARG A 109 -1.74 12.13 -5.63
N LEU A 110 -0.71 11.31 -5.70
CA LEU A 110 0.52 11.50 -4.94
C LEU A 110 1.25 12.77 -5.39
N ARG A 111 1.33 13.02 -6.70
CA ARG A 111 1.82 14.31 -7.24
C ARG A 111 1.00 15.50 -6.75
N GLN A 112 -0.33 15.39 -6.73
CA GLN A 112 -1.20 16.45 -6.22
C GLN A 112 -0.96 16.71 -4.73
N CYS A 113 -0.85 15.69 -3.90
CA CYS A 113 -0.57 15.87 -2.48
C CYS A 113 0.82 16.48 -2.23
N HIS A 114 1.85 16.10 -3.01
CA HIS A 114 3.16 16.75 -2.93
C HIS A 114 3.12 18.22 -3.34
N GLN A 115 2.36 18.57 -4.39
CA GLN A 115 2.17 19.97 -4.79
C GLN A 115 1.46 20.77 -3.68
N GLN A 116 0.39 20.22 -3.12
CA GLN A 116 -0.33 20.85 -1.99
C GLN A 116 0.56 21.03 -0.76
N LEU A 117 1.44 20.07 -0.47
CA LEU A 117 2.37 20.18 0.64
C LEU A 117 3.38 21.31 0.41
N GLN A 118 3.89 21.43 -0.81
CA GLN A 118 4.82 22.48 -1.20
C GLN A 118 4.16 23.87 -1.12
N GLU A 119 2.94 24.03 -1.61
CA GLU A 119 2.16 25.27 -1.51
C GLU A 119 1.92 25.68 -0.05
N LEU A 120 1.56 24.72 0.82
CA LEU A 120 1.37 24.99 2.26
C LEU A 120 2.66 25.39 2.98
N GLU A 121 3.81 24.86 2.55
CA GLU A 121 5.12 25.21 3.09
C GLU A 121 5.61 26.59 2.60
N GLU A 122 5.35 26.92 1.34
CA GLU A 122 5.65 28.23 0.75
C GLU A 122 4.77 29.35 1.34
N ASP A 123 3.48 29.08 1.59
CA ASP A 123 2.56 30.00 2.25
C ASP A 123 2.93 30.28 3.71
N CYS A 124 3.52 29.32 4.41
CA CYS A 124 4.06 29.54 5.75
C CYS A 124 5.34 30.39 5.73
N ARG A 125 6.18 30.26 4.69
CA ARG A 125 7.40 31.04 4.53
C ARG A 125 7.12 32.48 4.08
N SER A 126 6.08 32.71 3.28
CA SER A 126 5.67 34.04 2.82
C SER A 126 5.00 34.86 3.94
N LYS A 127 4.12 34.25 4.75
CA LYS A 127 3.50 34.91 5.92
C LYS A 127 4.50 35.27 7.02
N GLY A 128 5.60 34.51 7.16
CA GLY A 128 6.71 34.84 8.08
C GLY A 128 7.52 36.07 7.67
N SER A 129 7.40 36.55 6.42
CA SER A 129 8.11 37.72 5.91
C SER A 129 7.31 39.03 6.02
N VAL A 130 5.99 38.97 6.22
CA VAL A 130 5.12 40.17 6.20
C VAL A 130 5.11 40.92 7.54
N LEU A 131 5.44 40.26 8.66
CA LEU A 131 5.54 40.93 9.97
C LEU A 131 6.87 41.68 10.22
N LYS A 132 7.72 41.83 9.20
CA LYS A 132 9.01 42.55 9.32
C LYS A 132 9.14 43.77 8.42
N VAL A 133 8.05 44.25 7.80
CA VAL A 133 8.06 45.44 6.95
C VAL A 133 6.86 46.33 7.26
N GLU A 134 6.83 46.92 8.46
CA GLU A 134 6.05 48.14 8.71
C GLU A 134 6.69 48.98 9.84
N SER A 135 7.88 49.48 9.54
CA SER A 135 8.50 50.69 10.10
C SER A 135 9.88 50.79 9.42
N SER A 136 9.99 51.37 8.24
CA SER A 136 10.18 52.81 8.11
C SER A 136 10.09 53.20 6.64
N LEU A 137 9.46 54.34 6.39
CA LEU A 137 9.39 55.02 5.10
C LEU A 137 10.78 55.33 4.51
N ASP A 138 10.91 55.02 3.22
CA ASP A 138 11.20 55.99 2.15
C ASP A 138 12.56 56.73 2.14
N ASN A 139 13.53 56.28 1.34
CA ASN A 139 13.77 56.86 0.01
C ASN A 139 15.01 56.33 -0.73
N CYS A 140 14.83 56.26 -2.06
CA CYS A 140 15.78 56.32 -3.17
C CYS A 140 16.69 55.13 -3.53
N GLU A 141 16.18 54.41 -4.53
CA GLU A 141 16.81 54.04 -5.81
C GLU A 141 18.09 53.19 -5.87
N GLN A 142 17.93 52.07 -6.58
CA GLN A 142 18.89 51.17 -7.22
C GLN A 142 19.85 51.91 -8.20
N PRO A 143 20.84 51.28 -8.90
CA PRO A 143 21.12 49.85 -9.03
C PRO A 143 22.60 49.42 -9.00
N SER A 144 22.78 48.09 -9.00
CA SER A 144 23.64 47.37 -9.94
C SER A 144 24.82 46.58 -9.36
N ALA A 145 24.67 45.27 -9.55
CA ALA A 145 25.66 44.32 -10.06
C ALA A 145 26.80 43.82 -9.15
N LYS A 146 26.70 42.50 -8.94
CA LYS A 146 27.76 41.48 -9.03
C LYS A 146 28.86 41.50 -7.95
N ALA A 147 28.95 40.40 -7.19
CA ALA A 147 29.89 39.30 -7.48
C ALA A 147 30.15 38.44 -6.22
N SER A 148 29.76 37.17 -6.32
CA SER A 148 30.52 35.96 -5.97
C SER A 148 31.44 35.91 -4.72
N VAL A 149 31.09 34.92 -3.88
CA VAL A 149 31.96 33.83 -3.37
C VAL A 149 33.10 34.18 -2.40
N SER A 150 32.97 33.69 -1.15
CA SER A 150 33.85 32.66 -0.52
C SER A 150 33.59 32.65 0.99
N LYS A 151 32.94 31.63 1.55
CA LYS A 151 33.55 30.39 2.10
C LYS A 151 34.69 30.66 3.09
N SER A 152 34.34 30.52 4.37
CA SER A 152 35.26 30.31 5.50
C SER A 152 36.09 29.02 5.32
N PRO A 153 37.31 28.99 5.86
CA PRO A 153 37.72 27.89 6.74
C PRO A 153 38.30 28.45 8.06
N ARG A 154 37.79 28.01 9.22
CA ARG A 154 38.15 26.79 9.96
C ARG A 154 39.63 26.74 10.38
N LEU A 155 39.76 26.83 11.69
CA LEU A 155 40.90 26.61 12.56
C LEU A 155 41.34 25.13 12.56
N GLY A 156 42.65 24.89 12.65
CA GLY A 156 43.24 23.63 13.11
C GLY A 156 44.48 23.21 12.34
N GLU A 157 45.67 23.39 12.93
CA GLU A 157 46.63 22.31 13.20
C GLU A 157 47.91 22.88 13.84
N GLU A 158 48.37 22.17 14.85
CA GLU A 158 49.58 22.39 15.63
C GLU A 158 50.78 21.81 14.88
N ASP A 159 51.95 22.46 14.93
CA ASP A 159 53.23 21.79 15.24
C ASP A 159 54.43 22.76 15.32
N VAL A 160 55.00 22.82 16.52
CA VAL A 160 56.42 22.64 16.89
C VAL A 160 57.54 23.58 16.36
N LEU A 161 58.15 24.24 17.35
CA LEU A 161 59.55 24.72 17.50
C LEU A 161 60.04 25.98 16.76
N SER A 162 60.45 27.01 17.52
CA SER A 162 61.87 27.27 17.81
C SER A 162 62.14 28.75 18.09
N SER A 163 62.68 28.99 19.30
CA SER A 163 63.76 29.93 19.60
C SER A 163 63.62 31.43 19.27
N ASN A 164 63.62 32.21 20.35
CA ASN A 164 64.44 33.41 20.61
C ASN A 164 63.67 34.68 21.00
N LEU A 165 63.82 34.98 22.29
CA LEU A 165 63.92 36.29 22.94
C LEU A 165 64.61 37.33 22.02
N PRO A 166 64.09 38.56 21.95
CA PRO A 166 64.61 39.66 22.79
C PRO A 166 63.44 40.47 23.40
N ASP A 167 63.35 40.64 24.72
CA ASP A 167 64.02 41.69 25.50
C ASP A 167 64.51 42.91 24.69
N VAL A 168 63.59 43.83 24.42
CA VAL A 168 63.91 45.23 24.14
C VAL A 168 63.12 46.09 25.12
N THR A 169 63.74 46.26 26.28
CA THR A 169 63.61 47.45 27.11
C THR A 169 64.00 48.66 26.25
N THR A 170 63.05 49.32 25.58
CA THR A 170 63.24 50.72 25.15
C THR A 170 63.03 51.62 26.35
N SER A 171 64.06 51.70 27.18
CA SER A 171 64.33 52.85 28.03
C SER A 171 64.39 54.09 27.14
N PHE A 172 63.48 55.03 27.36
CA PHE A 172 63.57 56.39 26.83
C PHE A 172 64.80 57.07 27.43
N THR A 173 65.95 56.92 26.80
CA THR A 173 67.14 57.74 27.08
C THR A 173 66.89 59.12 26.49
N LEU A 174 66.35 60.02 27.31
CA LEU A 174 66.30 61.45 27.02
C LEU A 174 67.72 62.02 27.16
N GLU A 175 68.55 61.79 26.13
CA GLU A 175 69.92 62.27 26.07
C GLU A 175 69.91 63.76 25.72
N SER A 176 70.02 64.58 26.75
CA SER A 176 70.08 66.04 26.66
C SER A 176 71.50 66.49 26.30
N HIS A 177 71.77 66.63 25.00
CA HIS A 177 72.93 67.38 24.54
C HIS A 177 72.65 68.88 24.62
N PHE A 178 73.18 69.54 25.65
CA PHE A 178 73.53 70.97 25.56
C PHE A 178 75.00 71.13 25.89
N LEU A 179 75.75 71.41 24.82
CA LEU A 179 77.17 71.67 24.81
C LEU A 179 77.53 72.88 25.67
N ASP A 180 78.66 72.68 26.34
CA ASP A 180 79.48 73.64 27.07
C ASP A 180 79.98 74.74 26.11
N LEU A 181 79.71 76.01 26.43
CA LEU A 181 80.42 77.14 25.85
C LEU A 181 80.55 78.25 26.88
N GLN A 182 81.77 78.40 27.38
CA GLN A 182 82.18 79.43 28.31
C GLN A 182 82.30 80.79 27.58
N GLN A 183 81.68 81.79 28.20
CA GLN A 183 82.27 83.12 28.47
C GLN A 183 82.39 84.13 27.32
N GLY A 184 81.46 85.09 27.31
CA GLY A 184 81.65 86.40 26.70
C GLY A 184 80.36 87.21 26.54
N ASN A 185 80.21 88.25 27.37
CA ASN A 185 79.35 89.44 27.16
C ASN A 185 77.87 89.40 27.62
N PHE A 186 77.55 90.34 28.51
CA PHE A 186 76.26 90.59 29.14
C PHE A 186 75.24 91.17 28.14
N SER A 187 74.60 90.32 27.32
CA SER A 187 73.29 90.59 26.68
C SER A 187 72.59 89.35 26.06
N GLU A 188 73.28 88.23 25.84
CA GLU A 188 72.70 87.00 25.25
C GLU A 188 71.98 86.06 26.25
N THR A 189 72.18 86.26 27.55
CA THR A 189 71.65 85.40 28.63
C THR A 189 70.12 85.42 28.68
N LYS A 190 69.49 86.51 28.23
CA LYS A 190 68.02 86.65 28.21
C LYS A 190 67.36 85.81 27.10
N HIS A 191 67.98 85.71 25.92
CA HIS A 191 67.39 85.05 24.75
C HIS A 191 67.48 83.52 24.85
N VAL A 192 68.62 83.00 25.35
CA VAL A 192 68.79 81.56 25.65
C VAL A 192 67.88 81.12 26.79
N SER A 193 67.73 81.96 27.82
CA SER A 193 66.80 81.73 28.94
C SER A 193 65.34 81.66 28.47
N GLN A 194 64.94 82.57 27.58
CA GLN A 194 63.58 82.61 27.03
C GLN A 194 63.27 81.39 26.14
N LYS A 195 64.22 80.95 25.31
CA LYS A 195 64.06 79.73 24.47
C LYS A 195 64.00 78.45 25.32
N ARG A 196 64.81 78.35 26.38
CA ARG A 196 64.72 77.26 27.37
C ARG A 196 63.38 77.23 28.08
N LYS A 197 62.85 78.40 28.46
CA LYS A 197 61.53 78.51 29.10
C LYS A 197 60.39 78.06 28.19
N LEU A 198 60.45 78.40 26.91
CA LEU A 198 59.43 78.01 25.92
C LEU A 198 59.48 76.51 25.60
N LEU A 199 60.67 75.91 25.52
CA LEU A 199 60.83 74.46 25.39
C LEU A 199 60.35 73.73 26.66
N LEU A 200 60.68 74.24 27.84
CA LEU A 200 60.21 73.67 29.11
C LEU A 200 58.69 73.69 29.18
N GLN A 201 58.06 74.81 28.80
CA GLN A 201 56.60 74.93 28.74
C GLN A 201 55.98 73.93 27.75
N LYS A 202 56.58 73.74 26.57
CA LYS A 202 56.12 72.75 25.60
C LYS A 202 56.22 71.32 26.15
N VAL A 203 57.32 71.01 26.84
CA VAL A 203 57.52 69.71 27.49
C VAL A 203 56.53 69.52 28.64
N GLU A 204 56.22 70.56 29.42
CA GLU A 204 55.19 70.50 30.46
C GLU A 204 53.81 70.26 29.87
N GLU A 205 53.48 70.92 28.75
CA GLU A 205 52.21 70.75 28.04
C GLU A 205 52.07 69.32 27.49
N GLU A 206 53.08 68.78 26.79
CA GLU A 206 53.09 67.39 26.33
C GLU A 206 53.05 66.40 27.52
N LEU A 207 53.74 66.70 28.63
CA LEU A 207 53.66 65.89 29.85
C LEU A 207 52.22 65.87 30.43
N THR A 208 51.52 67.00 30.39
CA THR A 208 50.11 67.06 30.82
C THR A 208 49.19 66.32 29.86
N GLU A 209 49.46 66.39 28.56
CA GLU A 209 48.69 65.69 27.54
C GLU A 209 48.87 64.18 27.64
N ILE A 210 50.11 63.70 27.81
CA ILE A 210 50.44 62.29 28.05
C ILE A 210 49.78 61.79 29.34
N LYS A 211 49.77 62.58 30.42
CA LYS A 211 49.08 62.23 31.66
C LYS A 211 47.58 62.09 31.45
N LYS A 212 46.96 62.98 30.67
CA LYS A 212 45.54 62.90 30.32
C LYS A 212 45.25 61.64 29.49
N PHE A 213 46.05 61.37 28.47
CA PHE A 213 45.93 60.13 27.67
C PHE A 213 46.10 58.87 28.52
N HIS A 214 47.01 58.87 29.50
CA HIS A 214 47.20 57.74 30.39
C HIS A 214 45.95 57.46 31.23
N ILE A 215 45.32 58.51 31.79
CA ILE A 215 44.07 58.40 32.56
C ILE A 215 42.93 57.93 31.66
N ASP A 216 42.77 58.53 30.47
CA ASP A 216 41.73 58.14 29.50
C ASP A 216 41.90 56.68 29.05
N LEU A 217 43.15 56.26 28.79
CA LEU A 217 43.47 54.87 28.44
C LEU A 217 43.15 53.92 29.59
N GLN A 218 43.49 54.27 30.83
CA GLN A 218 43.19 53.46 32.02
C GLN A 218 41.68 53.28 32.21
N VAL A 219 40.90 54.35 32.08
CA VAL A 219 39.43 54.30 32.15
C VAL A 219 38.85 53.44 31.03
N SER A 220 39.35 53.59 29.80
CA SER A 220 38.88 52.81 28.65
C SER A 220 39.19 51.31 28.80
N TYR A 221 40.36 50.96 29.33
CA TYR A 221 40.75 49.58 29.61
C TYR A 221 39.85 48.97 30.69
N GLN A 222 39.55 49.72 31.75
CA GLN A 222 38.67 49.27 32.82
C GLN A 222 37.24 49.05 32.31
N GLY A 223 36.71 49.98 31.51
CA GLY A 223 35.40 49.83 30.88
C GLY A 223 35.34 48.72 29.81
N LEU A 224 36.46 48.41 29.15
CA LEU A 224 36.56 47.25 28.26
C LEU A 224 36.55 45.94 29.06
N LYS A 225 37.29 45.88 30.16
CA LYS A 225 37.36 44.71 31.04
C LYS A 225 35.99 44.39 31.65
N GLU A 226 35.28 45.39 32.15
CA GLU A 226 33.93 45.21 32.70
C GLU A 226 32.97 44.68 31.64
N ARG A 227 32.93 45.28 30.45
CA ARG A 227 32.10 44.79 29.33
C ARG A 227 32.44 43.36 28.96
N TYR A 228 33.72 43.02 28.82
CA TYR A 228 34.13 41.65 28.50
C TYR A 228 33.67 40.64 29.56
N LEU A 229 33.78 40.98 30.85
CA LEU A 229 33.32 40.11 31.94
C LEU A 229 31.80 39.95 31.94
N THR A 230 31.05 41.03 31.70
CA THR A 230 29.58 40.98 31.59
C THR A 230 29.14 40.16 30.39
N ASP A 231 29.75 40.37 29.22
CA ASP A 231 29.43 39.62 28.00
C ASP A 231 29.73 38.12 28.17
N LEU A 232 30.85 37.79 28.82
CA LEU A 232 31.19 36.40 29.13
C LEU A 232 30.16 35.77 30.07
N GLN A 233 29.69 36.50 31.09
CA GLN A 233 28.67 36.02 32.01
C GLN A 233 27.33 35.76 31.29
N VAL A 234 26.86 36.72 30.50
CA VAL A 234 25.62 36.57 29.71
C VAL A 234 25.74 35.41 28.72
N SER A 235 26.89 35.24 28.08
CA SER A 235 27.13 34.10 27.18
C SER A 235 27.09 32.76 27.92
N LEU A 236 27.62 32.70 29.15
CA LEU A 236 27.59 31.48 29.96
C LEU A 236 26.15 31.14 30.41
N GLU A 237 25.39 32.14 30.85
CA GLU A 237 23.99 31.99 31.26
C GLU A 237 23.12 31.53 30.09
N SER A 238 23.26 32.14 28.91
CA SER A 238 22.53 31.72 27.71
C SER A 238 22.89 30.30 27.26
N LEU A 239 24.16 29.90 27.39
CA LEU A 239 24.58 28.53 27.10
C LEU A 239 23.97 27.52 28.08
N GLN A 240 23.85 27.89 29.35
CA GLN A 240 23.21 27.05 30.36
C GLN A 240 21.70 26.93 30.12
N GLU A 241 21.02 28.03 29.78
CA GLU A 241 19.61 28.01 29.41
C GLU A 241 19.36 27.12 28.19
N GLU A 242 20.23 27.20 27.18
CA GLU A 242 20.13 26.37 25.99
C GLU A 242 20.33 24.87 26.30
N LYS A 243 21.24 24.53 27.20
CA LYS A 243 21.40 23.14 27.68
C LYS A 243 20.16 22.64 28.42
N CYS A 244 19.55 23.48 29.27
CA CYS A 244 18.30 23.13 29.96
C CYS A 244 17.15 22.95 28.96
N ARG A 245 17.05 23.84 27.96
CA ARG A 245 16.07 23.75 26.88
C ARG A 245 16.24 22.47 26.07
N GLN A 246 17.48 22.12 25.73
CA GLN A 246 17.80 20.88 25.03
C GLN A 246 17.38 19.65 25.84
N ALA A 247 17.73 19.60 27.13
CA ALA A 247 17.36 18.48 28.01
C ALA A 247 15.83 18.30 28.10
N SER A 248 15.08 19.41 28.19
CA SER A 248 13.61 19.37 28.22
C SER A 248 13.01 18.87 26.89
N ILE A 249 13.54 19.30 25.76
CA ILE A 249 13.08 18.81 24.44
C ILE A 249 13.42 17.32 24.28
N GLU A 250 14.59 16.90 24.74
CA GLU A 250 15.00 15.49 24.72
C GLU A 250 14.05 14.63 25.56
N GLU A 251 13.69 15.07 26.77
CA GLU A 251 12.71 14.41 27.62
C GLU A 251 11.33 14.32 26.94
N GLN A 252 10.84 15.42 26.35
CA GLN A 252 9.57 15.43 25.62
C GLN A 252 9.56 14.45 24.44
N VAL A 253 10.64 14.41 23.66
CA VAL A 253 10.78 13.47 22.52
C VAL A 253 10.84 12.04 23.04
N ASN A 254 11.53 11.79 24.14
CA ASN A 254 11.63 10.48 24.75
C ASN A 254 10.28 9.98 25.27
N ASP A 255 9.51 10.82 25.96
CA ASP A 255 8.15 10.49 26.42
C ASP A 255 7.21 10.18 25.25
N HIS A 256 7.29 10.98 24.18
CA HIS A 256 6.50 10.74 22.98
C HIS A 256 6.88 9.41 22.29
N LEU A 257 8.18 9.14 22.16
CA LEU A 257 8.70 7.90 21.59
C LEU A 257 8.30 6.69 22.43
N GLN A 258 8.38 6.79 23.75
CA GLN A 258 7.95 5.75 24.68
C GLN A 258 6.45 5.47 24.52
N GLY A 259 5.61 6.51 24.43
CA GLY A 259 4.18 6.36 24.17
C GLY A 259 3.88 5.62 22.86
N HIS A 260 4.62 5.92 21.79
CA HIS A 260 4.50 5.18 20.52
C HIS A 260 4.96 3.73 20.64
N LEU A 261 6.07 3.47 21.32
CA LEU A 261 6.57 2.11 21.56
C LEU A 261 5.56 1.27 22.34
N ASP A 262 4.95 1.85 23.38
CA ASP A 262 3.93 1.19 24.20
C ASP A 262 2.67 0.89 23.38
N ALA A 263 2.22 1.84 22.55
CA ALA A 263 1.08 1.65 21.65
C ALA A 263 1.35 0.55 20.61
N ILE A 264 2.55 0.52 20.03
CA ILE A 264 2.97 -0.54 19.09
C ILE A 264 3.01 -1.89 19.80
N TYR A 265 3.54 -1.94 21.02
CA TYR A 265 3.62 -3.17 21.80
C TYR A 265 2.22 -3.71 22.12
N GLN A 266 1.32 -2.85 22.59
CA GLN A 266 -0.07 -3.22 22.88
C GLN A 266 -0.80 -3.69 21.62
N LEU A 267 -0.61 -3.00 20.48
CA LEU A 267 -1.19 -3.41 19.20
C LEU A 267 -0.66 -4.77 18.76
N LYS A 268 0.63 -5.02 18.88
CA LYS A 268 1.25 -6.31 18.54
C LYS A 268 0.70 -7.44 19.40
N GLN A 269 0.52 -7.21 20.70
CA GLN A 269 -0.06 -8.19 21.61
C GLN A 269 -1.53 -8.49 21.26
N ASN A 270 -2.33 -7.44 20.97
CA ASN A 270 -3.71 -7.61 20.54
C ASN A 270 -3.79 -8.38 19.22
N LEU A 271 -2.90 -8.07 18.28
CA LEU A 271 -2.83 -8.76 16.99
C LEU A 271 -2.53 -10.25 17.18
N ALA A 272 -1.51 -10.59 17.98
CA ALA A 272 -1.16 -11.98 18.29
C ALA A 272 -2.34 -12.73 18.94
N CYS A 273 -3.02 -12.13 19.92
CA CYS A 273 -4.19 -12.71 20.54
C CYS A 273 -5.33 -12.96 19.52
N THR A 274 -5.60 -11.99 18.64
CA THR A 274 -6.63 -12.13 17.60
C THR A 274 -6.25 -13.16 16.54
N GLU A 275 -4.98 -13.29 16.21
CA GLU A 275 -4.45 -14.29 15.28
C GLU A 275 -4.61 -15.70 15.84
N GLU A 276 -4.26 -15.93 17.10
CA GLU A 276 -4.46 -17.21 17.79
C GLU A 276 -5.95 -17.58 17.81
N LYS A 277 -6.81 -16.63 18.19
CA LYS A 277 -8.27 -16.83 18.20
C LYS A 277 -8.80 -17.18 16.81
N MET A 278 -8.38 -16.45 15.79
CA MET A 278 -8.82 -16.69 14.41
C MET A 278 -8.33 -18.05 13.90
N SER A 279 -7.10 -18.42 14.22
CA SER A 279 -6.50 -19.72 13.89
C SER A 279 -7.27 -20.86 14.56
N TYR A 280 -7.60 -20.72 15.84
CA TYR A 280 -8.43 -21.69 16.57
C TYR A 280 -9.82 -21.83 15.93
N LEU A 281 -10.51 -20.71 15.66
CA LEU A 281 -11.84 -20.73 15.01
C LEU A 281 -11.80 -21.32 13.59
N SER A 282 -10.69 -21.15 12.87
CA SER A 282 -10.50 -21.79 11.57
C SER A 282 -10.34 -23.29 11.72
N TYR A 283 -9.54 -23.74 12.69
CA TYR A 283 -9.36 -25.16 13.00
C TYR A 283 -10.67 -25.82 13.43
N GLU A 284 -11.46 -25.16 14.28
CA GLU A 284 -12.76 -25.67 14.74
C GLU A 284 -13.75 -25.82 13.58
N ARG A 285 -13.87 -24.81 12.71
CA ARG A 285 -14.70 -24.90 11.49
C ARG A 285 -14.24 -26.01 10.55
N ALA A 286 -12.92 -26.18 10.38
CA ALA A 286 -12.38 -27.27 9.57
C ALA A 286 -12.71 -28.65 10.18
N LYS A 287 -12.66 -28.76 11.52
CA LYS A 287 -13.02 -29.97 12.25
C LYS A 287 -14.50 -30.31 12.09
N GLU A 288 -15.40 -29.34 12.21
CA GLU A 288 -16.84 -29.55 11.97
C GLU A 288 -17.11 -30.08 10.56
N ILE A 289 -16.46 -29.50 9.54
CA ILE A 289 -16.57 -29.97 8.15
C ILE A 289 -16.02 -31.39 8.01
N TRP A 290 -14.90 -31.70 8.67
CA TRP A 290 -14.30 -33.02 8.66
C TRP A 290 -15.21 -34.07 9.30
N GLU A 291 -15.84 -33.76 10.44
CA GLU A 291 -16.82 -34.62 11.10
C GLU A 291 -18.01 -34.92 10.18
N ILE A 292 -18.57 -33.88 9.54
CA ILE A 292 -19.65 -34.05 8.55
C ILE A 292 -19.18 -34.97 7.40
N MET A 293 -17.97 -34.79 6.89
CA MET A 293 -17.42 -35.63 5.83
C MET A 293 -17.25 -37.08 6.26
N GLU A 294 -16.83 -37.35 7.49
CA GLU A 294 -16.74 -38.71 8.02
C GLU A 294 -18.13 -39.35 8.16
N THR A 295 -19.16 -38.58 8.50
CA THR A 295 -20.54 -39.10 8.46
C THR A 295 -20.98 -39.46 7.04
N PHE A 296 -20.66 -38.62 6.03
CA PHE A 296 -20.96 -38.94 4.63
C PHE A 296 -20.22 -40.19 4.16
N LYS A 297 -18.93 -40.30 4.49
CA LYS A 297 -18.11 -41.49 4.19
C LYS A 297 -18.68 -42.75 4.83
N SER A 298 -19.08 -42.69 6.10
CA SER A 298 -19.75 -43.80 6.79
C SER A 298 -21.06 -44.20 6.11
N ARG A 299 -21.88 -43.22 5.71
CA ARG A 299 -23.14 -43.47 4.99
C ARG A 299 -22.90 -44.10 3.62
N ILE A 300 -21.93 -43.62 2.86
CA ILE A 300 -21.54 -44.19 1.57
C ILE A 300 -21.04 -45.62 1.74
N SER A 301 -20.18 -45.88 2.74
CA SER A 301 -19.70 -47.23 3.04
C SER A 301 -20.83 -48.20 3.41
N LYS A 302 -21.83 -47.75 4.18
CA LYS A 302 -23.03 -48.54 4.47
C LYS A 302 -23.87 -48.81 3.22
N LEU A 303 -24.03 -47.83 2.34
CA LEU A 303 -24.74 -48.02 1.07
C LEU A 303 -23.98 -48.98 0.14
N GLU A 304 -22.65 -48.89 0.09
CA GLU A 304 -21.81 -49.79 -0.71
C GLU A 304 -21.89 -51.24 -0.20
N THR A 305 -21.88 -51.45 1.11
CA THR A 305 -22.03 -52.80 1.68
C THR A 305 -23.43 -53.37 1.42
N LEU A 306 -24.49 -52.56 1.55
CA LEU A 306 -25.86 -52.95 1.20
C LEU A 306 -25.98 -53.30 -0.28
N GLN A 307 -25.38 -52.48 -1.16
CA GLN A 307 -25.32 -52.75 -2.59
C GLN A 307 -24.58 -54.06 -2.89
N ARG A 308 -23.42 -54.31 -2.26
CA ARG A 308 -22.66 -55.57 -2.45
C ARG A 308 -23.46 -56.78 -1.97
N VAL A 309 -24.11 -56.71 -0.82
CA VAL A 309 -24.94 -57.81 -0.29
C VAL A 309 -26.11 -58.10 -1.23
N THR A 310 -26.81 -57.05 -1.69
CA THR A 310 -27.93 -57.19 -2.65
C THR A 310 -27.45 -57.70 -4.01
N GLN A 311 -26.29 -57.25 -4.48
CA GLN A 311 -25.71 -57.72 -5.74
C GLN A 311 -25.26 -59.19 -5.63
N VAL A 312 -24.68 -59.61 -4.50
CA VAL A 312 -24.30 -61.01 -4.26
C VAL A 312 -25.55 -61.88 -4.16
N GLU A 313 -26.60 -61.44 -3.46
CA GLU A 313 -27.87 -62.17 -3.35
C GLU A 313 -28.62 -62.24 -4.70
N MET A 314 -28.66 -61.15 -5.47
CA MET A 314 -29.19 -61.20 -6.84
C MET A 314 -28.33 -62.08 -7.73
N MET A 315 -27.01 -62.01 -7.65
CA MET A 315 -26.10 -62.80 -8.48
C MET A 315 -26.17 -64.29 -8.17
N THR A 316 -26.39 -64.71 -6.91
CA THR A 316 -26.64 -66.12 -6.58
C THR A 316 -28.00 -66.59 -7.06
N ASN A 317 -29.05 -65.78 -6.91
CA ASN A 317 -30.40 -66.09 -7.40
C ASN A 317 -30.52 -66.08 -8.94
N LEU A 318 -29.81 -65.18 -9.62
CA LEU A 318 -29.73 -65.08 -11.09
C LEU A 318 -28.75 -66.06 -11.71
N ARG A 319 -27.87 -66.72 -10.95
CA ARG A 319 -26.94 -67.71 -11.50
C ARG A 319 -27.52 -69.12 -11.51
N SER A 320 -28.37 -69.47 -10.54
CA SER A 320 -29.07 -70.75 -10.49
C SER A 320 -30.28 -70.83 -11.43
N ARG A 321 -31.08 -69.76 -11.51
CA ARG A 321 -32.37 -69.76 -12.22
C ARG A 321 -32.28 -69.89 -13.76
N PRO A 322 -31.43 -69.16 -14.52
CA PRO A 322 -31.42 -69.23 -15.98
C PRO A 322 -30.76 -70.49 -16.54
N GLN A 323 -29.91 -71.19 -15.77
CA GLN A 323 -29.25 -72.40 -16.26
C GLN A 323 -30.24 -73.57 -16.45
N GLU A 324 -31.22 -73.70 -15.56
CA GLU A 324 -32.31 -74.67 -15.68
C GLU A 324 -33.30 -74.30 -16.80
N PHE A 325 -33.61 -73.01 -16.95
CA PHE A 325 -34.46 -72.53 -18.04
C PHE A 325 -33.80 -72.72 -19.41
N LEU A 326 -32.50 -72.44 -19.53
CA LEU A 326 -31.75 -72.67 -20.76
C LEU A 326 -31.74 -74.15 -21.15
N PHE A 327 -31.56 -75.08 -20.19
CA PHE A 327 -31.59 -76.51 -20.48
C PHE A 327 -32.97 -76.98 -20.98
N ARG A 328 -34.06 -76.50 -20.36
CA ARG A 328 -35.43 -76.81 -20.81
C ARG A 328 -35.74 -76.20 -22.18
N PHE A 329 -35.25 -74.99 -22.45
CA PHE A 329 -35.44 -74.30 -23.73
C PHE A 329 -34.70 -74.99 -24.88
N VAL A 330 -33.47 -75.44 -24.65
CA VAL A 330 -32.71 -76.24 -25.64
C VAL A 330 -33.41 -77.56 -25.94
N SER A 331 -33.95 -78.24 -24.92
CA SER A 331 -34.73 -79.47 -25.10
C SER A 331 -36.01 -79.23 -25.92
N LEU A 332 -36.72 -78.12 -25.67
CA LEU A 332 -37.87 -77.69 -26.46
C LEU A 332 -37.51 -77.40 -27.92
N LEU A 333 -36.41 -76.70 -28.18
CA LEU A 333 -35.95 -76.44 -29.54
C LEU A 333 -35.60 -77.75 -30.26
N LEU A 334 -34.96 -78.70 -29.57
CA LEU A 334 -34.58 -79.98 -30.14
C LEU A 334 -35.79 -80.84 -30.53
N THR A 335 -36.83 -80.86 -29.68
CA THR A 335 -38.10 -81.55 -29.98
C THR A 335 -38.83 -80.89 -31.15
N LEU A 336 -38.83 -79.55 -31.23
CA LEU A 336 -39.43 -78.82 -32.35
C LEU A 336 -38.71 -79.11 -33.68
N VAL A 337 -37.37 -79.11 -33.69
CA VAL A 337 -36.58 -79.45 -34.88
C VAL A 337 -36.87 -80.88 -35.33
N THR A 338 -36.95 -81.82 -34.39
CA THR A 338 -37.25 -83.23 -34.69
C THR A 338 -38.66 -83.36 -35.28
N ALA A 339 -39.65 -82.67 -34.71
CA ALA A 339 -41.02 -82.66 -35.22
C ALA A 339 -41.12 -82.03 -36.61
N LEU A 340 -40.41 -80.93 -36.86
CA LEU A 340 -40.32 -80.31 -38.19
C LEU A 340 -39.65 -81.24 -39.20
N LEU A 341 -38.60 -81.97 -38.80
CA LEU A 341 -37.93 -82.93 -39.65
C LEU A 341 -38.85 -84.10 -40.03
N VAL A 342 -39.62 -84.61 -39.06
CA VAL A 342 -40.66 -85.63 -39.30
C VAL A 342 -41.76 -85.08 -40.20
N PHE A 343 -42.22 -83.84 -39.97
CA PHE A 343 -43.21 -83.19 -40.81
C PHE A 343 -42.73 -83.07 -42.25
N VAL A 344 -41.50 -82.58 -42.48
CA VAL A 344 -40.89 -82.49 -43.80
C VAL A 344 -40.76 -83.88 -44.43
N SER A 345 -40.40 -84.92 -43.67
CA SER A 345 -40.34 -86.30 -44.16
C SER A 345 -41.72 -86.86 -44.55
N THR A 346 -42.76 -86.57 -43.76
CA THR A 346 -44.16 -86.94 -44.08
C THR A 346 -44.70 -86.19 -45.29
N VAL A 347 -44.31 -84.93 -45.48
CA VAL A 347 -44.68 -84.12 -46.66
C VAL A 347 -43.90 -84.60 -47.91
N CYS A 348 -42.64 -85.00 -47.76
CA CYS A 348 -41.84 -85.56 -48.85
C CYS A 348 -42.34 -86.94 -49.31
N SER A 349 -43.04 -87.69 -48.45
CA SER A 349 -43.46 -89.07 -48.75
C SER A 349 -44.91 -89.19 -49.26
N CYS A 350 -45.62 -88.08 -49.48
CA CYS A 350 -47.03 -88.08 -49.91
C CYS A 350 -47.22 -87.48 -51.31
N PRO A 351 -47.61 -88.26 -52.34
CA PRO A 351 -48.11 -87.69 -53.60
C PRO A 351 -49.60 -87.32 -53.48
N LEU A 352 -49.89 -86.00 -53.53
CA LEU A 352 -51.21 -85.33 -53.63
C LEU A 352 -52.20 -85.54 -52.47
N PRO A 353 -52.66 -84.45 -51.79
CA PRO A 353 -53.49 -83.41 -52.40
C PRO A 353 -53.13 -81.99 -51.90
N LEU A 354 -52.20 -81.33 -52.59
CA LEU A 354 -51.67 -80.02 -52.17
C LEU A 354 -52.54 -78.81 -52.57
N ILE A 355 -53.69 -79.00 -53.22
CA ILE A 355 -54.49 -77.88 -53.75
C ILE A 355 -55.46 -77.30 -52.70
N HIS A 356 -55.84 -78.06 -51.67
CA HIS A 356 -56.76 -77.56 -50.62
C HIS A 356 -56.05 -76.95 -49.39
N SER A 357 -54.74 -77.19 -49.23
CA SER A 357 -53.92 -76.62 -48.14
C SER A 357 -53.33 -75.24 -48.50
N ARG A 358 -53.02 -75.02 -49.79
CA ARG A 358 -52.40 -73.77 -50.28
C ARG A 358 -53.30 -72.55 -50.08
N LEU A 359 -54.62 -72.69 -50.25
CA LEU A 359 -55.56 -71.61 -49.98
C LEU A 359 -55.55 -71.22 -48.49
N ARG A 360 -55.52 -72.20 -47.58
CA ARG A 360 -55.50 -71.95 -46.13
C ARG A 360 -54.18 -71.33 -45.66
N THR A 361 -53.05 -71.73 -46.24
CA THR A 361 -51.76 -71.07 -45.99
C THR A 361 -51.72 -69.65 -46.56
N PHE A 362 -52.27 -69.42 -47.76
CA PHE A 362 -52.34 -68.07 -48.35
C PHE A 362 -53.22 -67.13 -47.50
N THR A 363 -54.37 -67.61 -47.01
CA THR A 363 -55.21 -66.81 -46.10
C THR A 363 -54.50 -66.51 -44.78
N ALA A 364 -53.76 -67.46 -44.21
CA ALA A 364 -52.97 -67.24 -42.99
C ALA A 364 -51.83 -66.23 -43.21
N PHE A 365 -51.11 -66.31 -44.33
CA PHE A 365 -50.07 -65.34 -44.69
C PHE A 365 -50.67 -63.95 -44.95
N MET A 366 -51.81 -63.86 -45.65
CA MET A 366 -52.51 -62.58 -45.85
C MET A 366 -52.95 -61.98 -44.52
N LEU A 367 -53.49 -62.77 -43.59
CA LEU A 367 -53.85 -62.29 -42.23
C LEU A 367 -52.62 -61.83 -41.43
N LEU A 368 -51.48 -62.52 -41.56
CA LEU A 368 -50.21 -62.10 -40.96
C LEU A 368 -49.67 -60.80 -41.57
N LEU A 369 -49.76 -60.64 -42.89
CA LEU A 369 -49.37 -59.42 -43.59
C LEU A 369 -50.28 -58.24 -43.20
N LEU A 370 -51.59 -58.44 -43.14
CA LEU A 370 -52.53 -57.44 -42.65
C LEU A 370 -52.26 -57.08 -41.18
N GLY A 371 -51.97 -58.07 -40.34
CA GLY A 371 -51.60 -57.87 -38.93
C GLY A 371 -50.31 -57.06 -38.77
N ALA A 372 -49.28 -57.33 -39.58
CA ALA A 372 -48.03 -56.59 -39.58
C ALA A 372 -48.22 -55.13 -40.03
N LEU A 373 -49.05 -54.89 -41.05
CA LEU A 373 -49.40 -53.53 -41.49
C LEU A 373 -50.19 -52.76 -40.42
N ALA A 374 -51.11 -53.43 -39.73
CA ALA A 374 -51.85 -52.85 -38.60
C ALA A 374 -50.92 -52.50 -37.44
N TRP A 375 -49.95 -53.37 -37.12
CA TRP A 375 -48.95 -53.13 -36.08
C TRP A 375 -48.04 -51.94 -36.43
N GLN A 376 -47.60 -51.84 -37.67
CA GLN A 376 -46.78 -50.73 -38.15
C GLN A 376 -47.54 -49.40 -38.10
N LYS A 377 -48.83 -49.40 -38.49
CA LYS A 377 -49.73 -48.25 -38.35
C LYS A 377 -49.96 -47.86 -36.88
N TRP A 378 -50.10 -48.83 -36.00
CA TRP A 378 -50.30 -48.58 -34.57
C TRP A 378 -49.07 -47.92 -33.92
N HIS A 379 -47.85 -48.33 -34.29
CA HIS A 379 -46.64 -47.66 -33.82
C HIS A 379 -46.51 -46.21 -34.29
N THR A 380 -46.97 -45.87 -35.51
CA THR A 380 -47.01 -44.46 -35.95
C THR A 380 -48.04 -43.62 -35.20
N ILE A 381 -49.14 -44.23 -34.72
CA ILE A 381 -50.15 -43.51 -33.92
C ILE A 381 -49.68 -43.36 -32.47
N ALA A 382 -49.09 -44.41 -31.90
CA ALA A 382 -48.56 -44.41 -30.53
C ALA A 382 -47.43 -43.40 -30.32
N THR A 383 -46.65 -43.09 -31.37
CA THR A 383 -45.61 -42.05 -31.31
C THR A 383 -46.18 -40.63 -31.34
N ILE A 384 -47.31 -40.41 -32.03
CA ILE A 384 -48.03 -39.13 -32.04
C ILE A 384 -48.75 -38.91 -30.68
N ASP A 385 -49.37 -39.94 -30.13
CA ASP A 385 -50.02 -39.87 -28.82
C ASP A 385 -49.01 -39.68 -27.67
N TRP A 386 -47.79 -40.22 -27.76
CA TRP A 386 -46.74 -39.93 -26.78
C TRP A 386 -46.36 -38.44 -26.77
N GLN A 387 -46.33 -37.75 -27.92
CA GLN A 387 -46.08 -36.30 -27.94
C GLN A 387 -47.25 -35.47 -27.42
N ALA A 388 -48.48 -35.99 -27.44
CA ALA A 388 -49.67 -35.34 -26.86
C ALA A 388 -49.82 -35.56 -25.35
N TRP A 389 -49.22 -36.63 -24.80
CA TRP A 389 -49.35 -37.02 -23.39
C TRP A 389 -48.28 -36.44 -22.44
N VAL A 390 -47.27 -35.73 -22.96
CA VAL A 390 -46.35 -34.97 -22.10
C VAL A 390 -47.09 -33.75 -21.54
N PRO A 391 -47.36 -33.66 -20.23
CA PRO A 391 -48.09 -32.54 -19.66
C PRO A 391 -47.31 -31.23 -19.92
N SER A 392 -48.05 -30.19 -20.32
CA SER A 392 -47.60 -28.81 -20.57
C SER A 392 -46.88 -28.13 -19.37
N LYS A 393 -46.72 -28.83 -18.24
CA LYS A 393 -46.07 -28.34 -17.02
C LYS A 393 -44.54 -28.24 -17.08
N TRP A 394 -43.87 -28.95 -17.99
CA TRP A 394 -42.39 -28.89 -18.11
C TRP A 394 -41.89 -27.92 -19.19
N ARG A 395 -42.79 -27.20 -19.87
CA ARG A 395 -42.43 -26.22 -20.90
C ARG A 395 -42.43 -24.76 -20.41
N LEU A 396 -42.82 -24.50 -19.16
CA LEU A 396 -42.96 -23.13 -18.63
C LEU A 396 -41.71 -22.56 -17.93
N ASP A 397 -40.71 -23.36 -17.58
CA ASP A 397 -39.54 -22.87 -16.80
C ASP A 397 -38.32 -22.42 -17.62
N SER A 398 -38.45 -22.28 -18.94
CA SER A 398 -37.40 -21.65 -19.78
C SER A 398 -37.76 -20.26 -20.30
N LYS A 399 -38.91 -19.71 -19.89
CA LYS A 399 -39.42 -18.41 -20.39
C LYS A 399 -39.43 -17.33 -19.31
N ASN A 400 -38.30 -17.14 -18.64
CA ASN A 400 -38.01 -15.94 -17.84
C ASN A 400 -36.53 -15.56 -17.95
N SER A 401 -36.16 -15.04 -19.11
CA SER A 401 -35.03 -14.12 -19.25
C SER A 401 -35.42 -13.08 -20.29
N LYS A 402 -35.97 -11.94 -19.82
CA LYS A 402 -36.11 -10.72 -20.62
C LYS A 402 -34.71 -10.18 -20.95
N PRO A 403 -34.46 -9.79 -22.20
CA PRO A 403 -33.44 -8.80 -22.55
C PRO A 403 -34.09 -7.51 -23.08
N LEU A 404 -33.65 -6.34 -22.59
CA LEU A 404 -33.48 -5.04 -23.29
C LEU A 404 -33.13 -3.98 -22.23
N VAL A 405 -31.95 -3.35 -22.19
CA VAL A 405 -31.31 -2.39 -23.12
C VAL A 405 -31.94 -0.98 -23.04
N ASP A 406 -31.08 -0.03 -22.64
CA ASP A 406 -30.95 1.43 -22.86
C ASP A 406 -32.17 2.36 -22.68
N GLY A 407 -32.15 3.33 -21.75
CA GLY A 407 -31.57 4.69 -21.90
C GLY A 407 -32.71 5.73 -21.71
N PRO A 408 -32.51 7.04 -21.43
CA PRO A 408 -31.30 7.87 -21.56
C PRO A 408 -30.60 8.25 -20.26
#